data_AF-A0A0E9PTW0-F1
#
_entry.id   AF-A0A0E9PTW0-F1
#
_cell.length_a   1.000
_cell.length_b   1.000
_cell.length_c   1.000
_cell.angle_alpha   90.00
_cell.angle_beta   90.00
_cell.angle_gamma   90.00
#
_symmetry.space_group_name_H-M   'P 1'
#
loop_
_entity.id
_entity.type
_entity.pdbx_description
1 polymer ?
#
loop_
_entity_poly.entity_id
_entity_poly.type
_entity_poly.pdbx_seq_one_letter_code
_entity_poly.pdbx_strand_id
1 'polypeptide(L)'
;MAPLAPLFILILDTSVSARAYITGVKLAGTVALNRIGLTVGTSYVGPFQVKSLENILLLVLKVAVIPQVNVRLQQGFPLPTLGKMNLVNPQLQVQKDYMLIGTDVTL
;
A
#
# COMPACT_ATOMS: atom_id res chain seq x y z
N MET A 1 -24.55 -22.20 -20.78
CA MET A 1 -23.38 -21.38 -20.39
C MET A 1 -22.34 -22.33 -19.82
N ALA A 2 -21.12 -22.33 -20.33
CA ALA A 2 -20.04 -23.18 -19.78
C ALA A 2 -19.46 -22.50 -18.51
N PRO A 3 -19.14 -23.27 -17.45
CA PRO A 3 -18.50 -22.71 -16.27
C PRO A 3 -17.06 -22.24 -16.57
N LEU A 4 -16.62 -21.17 -15.92
CA LEU A 4 -15.23 -20.72 -16.00
C LEU A 4 -14.31 -21.80 -15.41
N ALA A 5 -13.39 -22.33 -16.24
CA ALA A 5 -12.38 -23.27 -15.78
C ALA A 5 -11.12 -22.53 -15.34
N PRO A 6 -10.58 -22.78 -14.12
CA PRO A 6 -9.36 -22.13 -13.66
C PRO A 6 -8.15 -22.67 -14.45
N LEU A 7 -7.25 -21.76 -14.85
CA LEU A 7 -6.02 -22.14 -15.58
C LEU A 7 -4.86 -22.42 -14.63
N PHE A 8 -4.65 -21.54 -13.65
CA PHE A 8 -3.58 -21.63 -12.67
C PHE A 8 -3.84 -20.70 -11.47
N ILE A 9 -3.13 -20.96 -10.38
CA ILE A 9 -3.04 -20.15 -9.17
C ILE A 9 -1.60 -19.64 -9.07
N LEU A 10 -1.43 -18.34 -8.88
CA LEU A 10 -0.13 -17.70 -8.73
C LEU A 10 0.06 -17.24 -7.29
N ILE A 11 1.28 -17.37 -6.79
CA ILE A 11 1.69 -16.85 -5.49
C ILE A 11 2.50 -15.59 -5.75
N LEU A 12 2.04 -14.49 -5.18
CA LEU A 12 2.65 -13.18 -5.28
C LEU A 12 3.40 -12.87 -3.99
N ASP A 13 4.72 -12.70 -4.10
CA ASP A 13 5.58 -12.20 -3.04
C ASP A 13 5.97 -10.75 -3.36
N THR A 14 5.71 -9.81 -2.44
CA THR A 14 6.02 -8.40 -2.67
C THR A 14 6.66 -7.76 -1.44
N SER A 15 7.53 -6.80 -1.71
CA SER A 15 8.08 -5.91 -0.70
C SER A 15 7.71 -4.47 -1.05
N VAL A 16 7.18 -3.75 -0.07
CA VAL A 16 6.82 -2.35 -0.18
C VAL A 16 7.47 -1.54 0.93
N SER A 17 7.78 -0.29 0.62
CA SER A 17 8.15 0.71 1.62
C SER A 17 6.96 1.62 1.84
N ALA A 18 6.70 2.01 3.08
CA ALA A 18 5.65 2.96 3.44
C ALA A 18 6.26 4.14 4.18
N ARG A 19 5.68 5.32 3.97
CA ARG A 19 5.98 6.54 4.71
C ARG A 19 4.68 7.12 5.23
N ALA A 20 4.61 7.35 6.54
CA ALA A 20 3.50 8.05 7.18
C ALA A 20 3.93 9.49 7.51
N TYR A 21 2.99 10.43 7.45
CA TYR A 21 3.23 11.84 7.78
C TYR A 21 1.92 12.53 8.15
N ILE A 22 2.04 13.71 8.77
CA ILE A 22 0.89 14.49 9.23
C ILE A 22 0.62 15.62 8.23
N THR A 23 -0.66 15.81 7.88
CA THR A 23 -1.12 16.91 7.01
C THR A 23 -2.40 17.51 7.58
N GLY A 24 -2.32 18.75 8.07
CA GLY A 24 -3.38 19.35 8.88
C GLY A 24 -3.64 18.50 10.14
N VAL A 25 -4.89 18.08 10.34
CA VAL A 25 -5.31 17.18 11.43
C VAL A 25 -5.51 15.72 10.97
N LYS A 26 -4.78 15.30 9.94
CA LYS A 26 -4.88 13.94 9.37
C LYS A 26 -3.54 13.23 9.36
N LEU A 27 -3.59 11.93 9.59
CA LEU A 27 -2.50 11.00 9.29
C LEU A 27 -2.61 10.56 7.84
N ALA A 28 -1.65 10.95 7.02
CA ALA A 28 -1.56 10.54 5.62
C ALA A 28 -0.36 9.61 5.41
N GLY A 29 -0.27 9.04 4.22
CA GLY A 29 0.87 8.23 3.85
C GLY A 29 1.07 8.07 2.36
N THR A 30 2.18 7.43 2.04
CA THR A 30 2.55 6.98 0.70
C THR A 30 3.23 5.63 0.78
N VAL A 31 3.09 4.83 -0.27
CA VAL A 31 3.77 3.56 -0.47
C VAL A 31 4.57 3.57 -1.77
N ALA A 32 5.66 2.82 -1.77
CA ALA A 32 6.47 2.54 -2.94
C ALA A 32 6.71 1.03 -3.04
N LEU A 33 6.68 0.52 -4.27
CA LEU A 33 6.99 -0.88 -4.55
C LEU A 33 8.51 -1.07 -4.60
N ASN A 34 9.04 -1.99 -3.81
CA ASN A 34 10.48 -2.31 -3.80
C ASN A 34 10.77 -3.51 -4.72
N ARG A 35 10.09 -4.64 -4.45
CA ARG A 35 10.31 -5.92 -5.13
C ARG A 35 8.98 -6.62 -5.35
N ILE A 36 8.93 -7.37 -6.44
CA ILE A 36 7.93 -8.39 -6.72
C ILE A 36 8.64 -9.71 -7.03
N GLY A 37 8.00 -10.82 -6.67
CA GLY A 37 8.30 -12.16 -7.16
C GLY A 37 7.00 -12.89 -7.41
N LEU A 38 6.94 -13.64 -8.51
CA LEU A 38 5.77 -14.41 -8.89
C LEU A 38 6.16 -15.87 -9.09
N THR A 39 5.48 -16.77 -8.40
CA THR A 39 5.66 -18.21 -8.56
C THR A 39 4.34 -18.89 -8.88
N VAL A 40 4.40 -20.07 -9.50
CA VAL A 40 3.22 -20.89 -9.77
C VAL A 40 2.92 -21.70 -8.52
N GLY A 41 1.72 -21.54 -7.96
CA GLY A 41 1.24 -22.38 -6.86
C GLY A 41 0.61 -23.68 -7.39
N THR A 42 -0.32 -23.57 -8.33
CA THR A 42 -0.96 -24.73 -8.99
C THR A 42 -1.23 -24.40 -10.45
N SER A 43 -1.05 -25.36 -11.35
CA SER A 43 -1.39 -25.20 -12.77
C SER A 43 -2.24 -26.37 -13.24
N TYR A 44 -3.37 -26.05 -13.88
CA TYR A 44 -4.27 -27.02 -14.51
C TYR A 44 -4.00 -27.19 -16.01
N VAL A 45 -3.06 -26.41 -16.55
CA VAL A 45 -2.69 -26.38 -17.98
C VAL A 45 -1.26 -26.89 -18.23
N GLY A 46 -0.63 -27.49 -17.22
CA GLY A 46 0.76 -27.92 -17.27
C GLY A 46 1.77 -26.80 -16.97
N PRO A 47 3.07 -27.06 -17.16
CA PRO A 47 4.12 -26.10 -16.84
C PRO A 47 4.13 -24.93 -17.83
N PHE A 48 4.41 -23.72 -17.33
CA PHE A 48 4.55 -22.51 -18.14
C PHE A 48 5.56 -21.54 -17.52
N GLN A 49 6.06 -20.61 -18.33
CA GLN A 49 7.01 -19.59 -17.88
C GLN A 49 6.27 -18.43 -17.19
N VAL A 50 6.40 -18.35 -15.87
CA VAL A 50 5.74 -17.31 -15.06
C VAL A 50 6.34 -15.91 -15.25
N LYS A 51 7.56 -15.81 -15.81
CA LYS A 51 8.31 -14.55 -15.88
C LYS A 51 7.61 -13.47 -16.70
N SER A 52 6.94 -13.84 -17.80
CA SER A 52 6.19 -12.88 -18.62
C SER A 52 5.01 -12.29 -17.85
N LEU A 53 4.32 -13.11 -17.04
CA LEU A 53 3.22 -12.63 -16.18
C LEU A 53 3.74 -11.73 -15.07
N GLU A 54 4.91 -12.04 -14.49
CA GLU A 54 5.55 -11.19 -13.48
C GLU A 54 5.83 -9.79 -14.03
N ASN A 55 6.36 -9.68 -15.25
CA ASN A 55 6.65 -8.40 -15.89
C ASN A 55 5.37 -7.59 -16.17
N ILE A 56 4.31 -8.25 -16.64
CA ILE A 56 3.00 -7.60 -16.85
C ILE A 56 2.44 -7.10 -15.52
N LEU A 57 2.47 -7.94 -14.48
CA LEU A 57 1.97 -7.57 -13.16
C LEU A 57 2.78 -6.42 -12.54
N LEU A 58 4.11 -6.44 -12.69
CA LEU A 58 4.99 -5.35 -12.28
C LEU A 58 4.61 -4.02 -12.95
N LEU A 59 4.34 -4.06 -14.26
CA LEU A 59 3.90 -2.87 -14.99
C LEU A 59 2.58 -2.35 -14.41
N VAL A 60 1.56 -3.20 -14.30
CA VAL A 60 0.24 -2.84 -13.77
C VAL A 60 0.34 -2.26 -12.35
N LEU A 61 1.14 -2.89 -11.48
CA LEU A 61 1.35 -2.39 -10.12
C LEU A 61 1.97 -1.00 -10.11
N LYS A 62 2.99 -0.76 -10.94
CA LYS A 62 3.69 0.53 -11.01
C LYS A 62 2.84 1.65 -11.60
N VAL A 63 2.09 1.37 -12.66
CA VAL A 63 1.40 2.43 -13.44
C VAL A 63 -0.05 2.67 -12.99
N ALA A 64 -0.69 1.67 -12.37
CA ALA A 64 -2.10 1.76 -11.99
C ALA A 64 -2.29 1.59 -10.47
N VAL A 65 -1.81 0.50 -9.89
CA VAL A 65 -2.17 0.15 -8.50
C VAL A 65 -1.51 1.06 -7.48
N ILE A 66 -0.18 1.18 -7.49
CA ILE A 66 0.55 2.03 -6.53
C ILE A 66 0.09 3.50 -6.60
N PRO A 67 -0.09 4.11 -7.78
CA PRO A 67 -0.66 5.46 -7.87
C PRO A 67 -2.03 5.59 -7.21
N GLN A 68 -2.96 4.66 -7.48
CA GLN A 68 -4.31 4.69 -6.90
C GLN A 68 -4.30 4.48 -5.39
N VAL A 69 -3.43 3.60 -4.88
CA VAL A 69 -3.23 3.43 -3.44
C VAL A 69 -2.70 4.72 -2.82
N ASN A 70 -1.72 5.37 -3.45
CA ASN A 70 -1.17 6.64 -2.96
C ASN A 70 -2.20 7.77 -2.95
N VAL A 71 -3.07 7.86 -3.96
CA VAL A 71 -4.19 8.83 -3.95
C VAL A 71 -5.04 8.65 -2.70
N ARG A 72 -5.39 7.41 -2.33
CA ARG A 72 -6.18 7.13 -1.13
C ARG A 72 -5.41 7.41 0.16
N LEU A 73 -4.15 7.00 0.26
CA LEU A 73 -3.34 7.24 1.46
C LEU A 73 -3.06 8.74 1.70
N GLN A 74 -2.94 9.53 0.62
CA GLN A 74 -2.74 10.97 0.69
C GLN A 74 -4.00 11.74 1.11
N GLN A 75 -5.20 11.19 0.90
CA GLN A 75 -6.44 11.79 1.43
C GLN A 75 -6.43 11.87 2.97
N GLY A 76 -5.69 10.94 3.59
CA GLY A 76 -5.43 10.89 5.03
C GLY A 76 -6.62 10.43 5.85
N PHE A 77 -6.30 9.88 7.03
CA PHE A 77 -7.26 9.49 8.05
C PHE A 77 -7.31 10.57 9.14
N PRO A 78 -8.49 11.05 9.56
CA PRO A 78 -8.60 12.10 10.57
C PRO A 78 -8.05 11.61 11.93
N LEU A 79 -7.26 12.47 12.57
CA LEU A 79 -6.82 12.23 13.94
C LEU A 79 -7.92 12.63 14.93
N PRO A 80 -7.94 12.04 16.14
CA PRO A 80 -8.83 12.50 17.20
C PRO A 80 -8.55 13.97 17.53
N THR A 81 -9.57 14.82 17.47
CA THR A 81 -9.46 16.26 17.77
C THR A 81 -10.36 16.63 18.94
N LEU A 82 -9.86 17.48 19.84
CA LEU A 82 -10.67 18.17 20.85
C LEU A 82 -10.99 19.57 20.33
N GLY A 83 -12.26 19.83 19.96
CA GLY A 83 -12.67 21.11 19.42
C GLY A 83 -12.01 21.46 18.07
N LYS A 84 -11.74 22.74 17.83
CA LYS A 84 -11.16 23.26 16.59
C LYS A 84 -9.62 23.38 16.66
N MET A 85 -8.96 22.34 17.15
CA MET A 85 -7.51 22.35 17.29
C MET A 85 -6.78 22.21 15.95
N ASN A 86 -5.64 22.87 15.83
CA ASN A 86 -4.66 22.65 14.76
C ASN A 86 -3.36 22.08 15.33
N LEU A 87 -2.70 21.23 14.55
CA LEU A 87 -1.40 20.66 14.90
C LEU A 87 -0.27 21.58 14.43
N VAL A 88 0.66 21.88 15.34
CA VAL A 88 1.84 22.71 15.07
C VAL A 88 3.09 21.87 15.30
N ASN A 89 4.00 21.90 14.32
CA ASN A 89 5.26 21.14 14.33
C ASN A 89 5.10 19.64 14.64
N PRO A 90 4.18 18.92 13.98
CA PRO A 90 3.96 17.52 14.28
C PRO A 90 5.19 16.67 13.95
N GLN A 91 5.61 15.87 14.92
CA GLN A 91 6.65 14.87 14.81
C GLN A 91 6.02 13.49 14.86
N LEU A 92 6.47 12.60 13.96
CA LEU A 92 5.96 11.25 13.83
C LEU A 92 7.10 10.25 14.01
N GLN A 93 6.91 9.30 14.92
CA GLN A 93 7.84 8.18 15.11
C GLN A 93 7.09 6.86 14.99
N VAL A 94 7.58 5.98 14.13
CA VAL A 94 7.09 4.61 14.00
C VAL A 94 7.86 3.75 15.00
N GLN A 95 7.15 3.16 15.95
CA GLN A 95 7.70 2.28 16.97
C GLN A 95 7.16 0.87 16.78
N LYS A 96 7.69 -0.09 17.54
CA LYS A 96 7.11 -1.42 17.60
C LYS A 96 5.70 -1.31 18.20
N ASP A 97 4.71 -1.84 17.49
CA ASP A 97 3.29 -1.94 17.89
C ASP A 97 2.49 -0.62 17.91
N TYR A 98 3.12 0.56 17.79
CA TYR A 98 2.43 1.84 17.76
C TYR A 98 3.16 2.92 16.96
N MET A 99 2.45 4.02 16.68
CA MET A 99 3.00 5.22 16.08
C MET A 99 2.80 6.38 17.06
N LEU A 100 3.90 7.03 17.44
CA LEU A 100 3.88 8.20 18.31
C LEU A 100 3.75 9.46 17.45
N ILE A 101 2.77 10.29 17.80
CA ILE A 101 2.57 11.61 17.21
C ILE A 101 2.71 12.63 18.34
N GLY A 102 3.79 13.42 18.28
CA GLY A 102 4.04 14.54 19.20
C GLY A 102 3.83 15.84 18.45
N THR A 103 3.17 16.83 19.05
CA THR A 103 2.82 18.08 18.38
C THR A 103 2.50 19.16 19.40
N ASP A 104 2.83 20.40 19.06
CA ASP A 104 2.23 21.55 19.72
C ASP A 104 0.80 21.74 19.19
N VAL A 105 -0.05 22.42 19.95
CA VAL A 105 -1.47 22.59 19.61
C VAL A 105 -1.88 24.06 19.73
N THR A 106 -2.66 24.53 18.77
CA THR A 106 -3.36 25.83 18.82
C THR A 106 -4.86 25.62 18.70
N LEU A 107 -5.64 26.35 19.50
CA LEU A 107 -7.12 26.25 19.56
C LEU A 107 -7.82 27.29 18.68
#